data_AF-A0A0Q6A3P2-F1
#
_entry.id   AF-A0A0Q6A3P2-F1
#
_cell.length_a   1.000
_cell.length_b   1.000
_cell.length_c   1.000
_cell.angle_alpha   90.00
_cell.angle_beta   90.00
_cell.angle_gamma   90.00
#
_symmetry.space_group_name_H-M   'P 1'
#
loop_
_entity.id
_entity.type
_entity.pdbx_description
1 polymer ?
#
loop_
_entity_poly.entity_id
_entity_poly.type
_entity_poly.pdbx_seq_one_letter_code
_entity_poly.pdbx_strand_id
1 'polypeptide(L)'
;MKLILTIIALGLLVITIFNVDYPLKDKTLYGMYVNTNYQNPICCVEAPHESDTLILHSDGNFESRFFGRGQFEMSNGISPRIELHYKSFGESAFFSTYFSNELFGETKIILNADMNHVYTKIN
;
A
#
# COMPACT_ATOMS: atom_id res chain seq x y z
N MET A 1 17.90 23.51 30.89
CA MET A 1 18.45 22.83 29.69
C MET A 1 18.00 21.38 29.56
N LYS A 2 18.22 20.51 30.57
CA LYS A 2 17.78 19.09 30.52
C LYS A 2 16.27 18.91 30.28
N LEU A 3 15.42 19.64 31.00
CA LEU A 3 13.96 19.57 30.83
C LEU A 3 13.50 19.96 29.41
N ILE A 4 14.09 21.02 28.84
CA ILE A 4 13.78 21.49 27.47
C ILE A 4 14.19 20.42 26.44
N LEU A 5 15.38 19.83 26.59
CA LEU A 5 15.85 18.73 25.74
C LEU A 5 14.92 17.51 25.83
N THR A 6 14.44 17.16 27.02
CA THR A 6 13.48 16.07 27.21
C THR A 6 12.15 16.35 26.52
N ILE A 7 11.63 17.58 26.61
CA ILE A 7 10.38 17.97 25.93
C ILE A 7 10.55 17.90 24.41
N ILE A 8 11.65 18.40 23.87
CA ILE A 8 11.93 18.34 22.42
C ILE A 8 12.04 16.88 21.96
N ALA A 9 12.77 16.04 22.69
CA ALA A 9 12.90 14.63 22.37
C ALA A 9 11.56 13.90 22.39
N LEU A 10 10.70 14.19 23.39
CA LEU A 10 9.36 13.62 23.47
C LEU A 10 8.47 14.11 22.32
N GLY A 11 8.56 15.39 21.97
CA GLY A 11 7.83 15.95 20.83
C GLY A 11 8.20 15.28 19.51
N LEU A 12 9.51 15.09 19.26
CA LEU A 12 10.00 14.37 18.09
C LEU A 12 9.56 12.90 18.09
N LEU A 13 9.60 12.23 19.23
CA LEU A 13 9.13 10.85 19.36
C LEU A 13 7.65 10.73 19.00
N VAL A 14 6.81 11.65 19.50
CA VAL A 14 5.38 11.68 19.16
C VAL A 14 5.20 11.91 17.67
N ILE A 15 5.88 12.89 17.07
CA ILE A 15 5.77 13.14 15.62
C ILE A 15 6.15 11.88 14.83
N THR A 16 7.23 11.20 15.18
CA THR A 16 7.64 9.96 14.50
C THR A 16 6.59 8.87 14.62
N ILE A 17 6.04 8.63 15.81
CA ILE A 17 4.99 7.61 16.03
C ILE A 17 3.78 7.84 15.12
N PHE A 18 3.40 9.09 14.87
CA PHE A 18 2.24 9.40 14.04
C PHE A 18 2.53 9.35 12.53
N ASN A 19 3.79 9.33 12.10
CA ASN A 19 4.19 9.41 10.68
C ASN A 19 4.93 8.13 10.19
N VAL A 20 4.88 7.03 10.94
CA VAL A 20 5.45 5.75 10.51
C VAL A 20 4.36 4.75 10.12
N ASP A 21 4.64 3.96 9.09
CA ASP A 21 3.79 2.85 8.70
C ASP A 21 4.02 1.64 9.61
N TYR A 22 2.93 1.12 10.15
CA TYR A 22 2.94 -0.02 11.05
C TYR A 22 2.76 -1.34 10.30
N PRO A 23 3.28 -2.45 10.87
CA PRO A 23 2.99 -3.79 10.36
C PRO A 23 1.49 -4.05 10.23
N LEU A 24 1.10 -4.71 9.14
CA LEU A 24 -0.28 -5.06 8.86
C LEU A 24 -0.68 -6.30 9.67
N LYS A 25 -1.94 -6.33 10.09
CA LYS A 25 -2.62 -7.51 10.65
C LYS A 25 -3.48 -8.12 9.55
N ASP A 26 -3.85 -9.39 9.66
CA ASP A 26 -4.67 -10.09 8.65
C ASP A 26 -5.93 -9.29 8.25
N LYS A 27 -6.64 -8.74 9.25
CA LYS A 27 -7.83 -7.90 9.02
C LYS A 27 -7.55 -6.62 8.23
N THR A 28 -6.34 -6.07 8.30
CA THR A 28 -5.92 -4.87 7.56
C THR A 28 -5.22 -5.22 6.26
N LEU A 29 -4.65 -6.42 6.12
CA LEU A 29 -4.01 -6.91 4.89
C LEU A 29 -5.01 -7.45 3.88
N TYR A 30 -5.83 -8.43 4.25
CA TYR A 30 -6.70 -9.15 3.30
C TYR A 30 -8.02 -8.41 3.07
N GLY A 31 -8.56 -8.49 1.86
CA GLY A 31 -9.81 -7.83 1.48
C GLY A 31 -9.69 -7.01 0.21
N MET A 32 -10.65 -6.11 0.01
CA MET A 32 -10.79 -5.33 -1.21
C MET A 32 -10.11 -3.96 -1.08
N TYR A 33 -9.42 -3.57 -2.13
CA TYR A 33 -8.79 -2.26 -2.28
C TYR A 33 -9.27 -1.64 -3.58
N VAL A 34 -9.81 -0.43 -3.52
CA VAL A 34 -10.33 0.28 -4.69
C VAL A 34 -9.30 1.29 -5.16
N ASN A 35 -9.04 1.29 -6.46
CA ASN A 35 -8.17 2.29 -7.07
C ASN A 35 -8.83 3.66 -6.93
N THR A 36 -8.14 4.59 -6.29
CA THR A 36 -8.59 5.97 -6.14
C THR A 36 -7.62 6.89 -6.87
N ASN A 37 -8.12 8.02 -7.35
CA ASN A 37 -7.34 9.01 -8.10
C ASN A 37 -6.73 8.48 -9.41
N TYR A 38 -7.36 7.46 -10.02
CA TYR A 38 -6.99 6.91 -11.33
C TYR A 38 -7.19 7.87 -12.51
N GLN A 39 -7.79 9.05 -12.27
CA GLN A 39 -8.00 10.11 -13.25
C GLN A 39 -6.76 11.00 -13.43
N ASN A 40 -5.73 10.81 -12.62
CA ASN A 40 -4.47 11.51 -12.75
C ASN A 40 -3.81 11.19 -14.11
N PRO A 41 -2.94 12.08 -14.63
CA PRO A 41 -2.20 11.80 -15.85
C PRO A 41 -1.45 10.47 -15.77
N ILE A 42 -1.44 9.72 -16.88
CA ILE A 42 -0.71 8.45 -16.96
C ILE A 42 0.74 8.71 -16.63
N CYS A 43 1.21 8.10 -15.55
CA CYS A 43 2.55 8.30 -15.03
C CYS A 43 3.43 7.06 -15.10
N CYS A 44 2.81 5.89 -15.00
CA CYS A 44 3.43 4.58 -15.07
C CYS A 44 2.45 3.63 -15.75
N VAL A 45 2.97 2.78 -16.62
CA VAL A 45 2.18 1.82 -17.40
C VAL A 45 1.79 0.60 -16.56
N GLU A 46 2.48 0.40 -15.44
CA GLU A 46 2.33 -0.72 -14.52
C GLU A 46 1.22 -0.50 -13.48
N ALA A 47 0.64 0.72 -13.42
CA ALA A 47 -0.48 1.03 -12.53
C ALA A 47 -1.77 1.31 -13.32
N PRO A 48 -2.95 0.91 -12.81
CA PRO A 48 -4.21 1.17 -13.48
C PRO A 48 -4.58 2.65 -13.45
N HIS A 49 -4.72 3.25 -14.63
CA HIS A 49 -5.30 4.61 -14.84
C HIS A 49 -6.78 4.54 -15.20
N GLU A 50 -7.45 3.54 -14.63
CA GLU A 50 -8.90 3.31 -14.74
C GLU A 50 -9.43 2.76 -13.42
N SER A 51 -10.75 2.77 -13.25
CA SER A 51 -11.38 2.17 -12.08
C SER A 51 -11.02 0.69 -12.00
N ASP A 52 -10.39 0.30 -10.89
CA ASP A 52 -10.01 -1.09 -10.63
C ASP A 52 -10.21 -1.42 -9.16
N THR A 53 -10.32 -2.71 -8.87
CA THR A 53 -10.41 -3.24 -7.50
C THR A 53 -9.46 -4.42 -7.38
N LEU A 54 -8.50 -4.29 -6.48
CA LEU A 54 -7.58 -5.35 -6.11
C LEU A 54 -8.12 -6.08 -4.89
N ILE A 55 -8.28 -7.40 -4.98
CA ILE A 55 -8.75 -8.25 -3.89
C ILE A 55 -7.58 -9.12 -3.45
N LEU A 56 -7.14 -8.99 -2.19
CA LEU A 56 -6.10 -9.82 -1.59
C LEU A 56 -6.72 -10.92 -0.73
N HIS A 57 -6.47 -12.18 -1.09
CA HIS A 57 -6.98 -13.35 -0.36
C HIS A 57 -5.97 -13.84 0.67
N SER A 58 -6.47 -14.49 1.73
CA SER A 58 -5.64 -15.02 2.83
C SER A 58 -4.76 -16.21 2.44
N ASP A 59 -5.00 -16.81 1.27
CA ASP A 59 -4.22 -17.93 0.72
C ASP A 59 -3.03 -17.47 -0.14
N GLY A 60 -2.79 -16.15 -0.23
CA GLY A 60 -1.69 -15.56 -1.02
C GLY A 60 -2.03 -15.28 -2.48
N ASN A 61 -3.29 -15.50 -2.89
CA ASN A 61 -3.75 -15.14 -4.24
C ASN A 61 -4.37 -13.73 -4.27
N PHE A 62 -4.39 -13.10 -5.45
CA PHE A 62 -5.13 -11.86 -5.68
C PHE A 62 -5.93 -11.88 -6.98
N GLU A 63 -6.93 -11.01 -7.06
CA GLU A 63 -7.68 -10.72 -8.28
C GLU A 63 -7.81 -9.21 -8.51
N SER A 64 -7.69 -8.78 -9.77
CA SER A 64 -7.94 -7.40 -10.22
C SER A 64 -8.36 -7.41 -11.69
N ARG A 65 -9.10 -6.38 -12.14
CA ARG A 65 -9.47 -6.25 -13.55
C ARG A 65 -8.26 -5.88 -14.42
N PHE A 66 -7.35 -5.07 -13.87
CA PHE A 66 -6.16 -4.61 -14.57
C PHE A 66 -5.05 -5.66 -14.58
N PHE A 67 -4.70 -6.21 -13.41
CA PHE A 67 -3.61 -7.19 -13.27
C PHE A 67 -4.05 -8.64 -13.56
N GLY A 68 -5.36 -8.90 -13.61
CA GLY A 68 -5.91 -10.24 -13.70
C GLY A 68 -5.79 -11.00 -12.38
N ARG A 69 -5.48 -12.30 -12.46
CA ARG A 69 -5.27 -13.17 -11.29
C ARG A 69 -3.79 -13.46 -11.11
N GLY A 70 -3.36 -13.51 -9.86
CA GLY A 70 -1.96 -13.73 -9.54
C GLY A 70 -1.73 -14.15 -8.09
N GLN A 71 -0.47 -14.19 -7.71
CA GLN A 71 0.00 -14.43 -6.35
C GLN A 71 0.68 -13.17 -5.84
N PHE A 72 0.59 -12.93 -4.54
CA PHE A 72 1.31 -11.83 -3.93
C PHE A 72 2.21 -12.32 -2.79
N GLU A 73 3.34 -11.64 -2.65
CA GLU A 73 4.26 -11.82 -1.53
C GLU A 73 4.31 -10.54 -0.71
N MET A 74 4.56 -10.71 0.59
CA MET A 74 4.50 -9.62 1.57
C MET A 74 5.72 -9.64 2.47
N SER A 75 6.40 -8.50 2.55
CA SER A 75 7.39 -8.22 3.59
C SER A 75 6.73 -7.33 4.64
N ASN A 76 6.29 -7.95 5.74
CA ASN A 76 5.56 -7.26 6.80
C ASN A 76 6.53 -6.75 7.87
N GLY A 77 6.49 -5.45 8.16
CA GLY A 77 7.42 -4.77 9.06
C GLY A 77 7.09 -3.28 9.15
N ILE A 78 8.05 -2.46 9.61
CA ILE A 78 7.96 -1.01 9.45
C ILE A 78 8.10 -0.73 7.95
N SER A 79 7.16 0.04 7.39
CA SER A 79 7.02 0.24 5.93
C SER A 79 6.79 -1.07 5.16
N PRO A 80 5.63 -1.73 5.35
CA PRO A 80 5.32 -3.02 4.72
C PRO A 80 5.36 -2.95 3.20
N ARG A 81 5.91 -3.97 2.54
CA ARG A 81 6.03 -4.05 1.07
C ARG A 81 5.28 -5.24 0.50
N ILE A 82 4.72 -5.05 -0.70
CA ILE A 82 4.00 -6.06 -1.46
C ILE A 82 4.56 -6.21 -2.85
N GLU A 83 4.63 -7.45 -3.31
CA GLU A 83 4.92 -7.77 -4.71
C GLU A 83 3.76 -8.56 -5.28
N LEU A 84 3.23 -8.10 -6.42
CA LEU A 84 2.15 -8.75 -7.16
C LEU A 84 2.78 -9.49 -8.35
N HIS A 85 2.65 -10.80 -8.41
CA HIS A 85 3.11 -11.64 -9.51
C HIS A 85 1.91 -12.08 -10.36
N TYR A 86 1.95 -11.77 -11.66
CA TYR A 86 0.85 -12.03 -12.59
C TYR A 86 1.37 -12.35 -13.99
N LYS A 87 0.45 -12.60 -14.93
CA LYS A 87 0.79 -12.77 -16.34
C LYS A 87 0.30 -11.60 -17.16
N SER A 88 1.19 -11.04 -17.97
CA SER A 88 0.87 -10.00 -18.95
C SER A 88 1.24 -10.51 -20.34
N PHE A 89 0.29 -10.52 -21.28
CA PHE A 89 0.47 -11.07 -22.62
C PHE A 89 1.02 -12.51 -22.67
N GLY A 90 0.70 -13.32 -21.64
CA GLY A 90 1.16 -14.70 -21.51
C GLY A 90 2.50 -14.88 -20.81
N GLU A 91 3.24 -13.79 -20.60
CA GLU A 91 4.55 -13.79 -19.94
C GLU A 91 4.44 -13.43 -18.46
N SER A 92 5.37 -13.93 -17.64
CA SER A 92 5.44 -13.58 -16.21
C SER A 92 5.82 -12.11 -16.02
N ALA A 93 5.05 -11.40 -15.20
CA ALA A 93 5.27 -10.03 -14.81
C ALA A 93 5.15 -9.87 -13.29
N PHE A 94 5.73 -8.79 -12.77
CA PHE A 94 5.55 -8.44 -11.36
C PHE A 94 5.42 -6.94 -11.17
N PHE A 95 4.79 -6.53 -10.06
CA PHE A 95 4.69 -5.14 -9.63
C PHE A 95 4.99 -5.05 -8.14
N SER A 96 6.06 -4.32 -7.80
CA SER A 96 6.55 -4.18 -6.43
C SER A 96 6.23 -2.80 -5.89
N THR A 97 5.59 -2.75 -4.72
CA THR A 97 5.25 -1.49 -4.06
C THR A 97 5.10 -1.65 -2.54
N TYR A 98 4.52 -0.68 -1.85
CA TYR A 98 4.39 -0.65 -0.41
C TYR A 98 3.02 -0.23 0.07
N PHE A 99 2.74 -0.60 1.31
CA PHE A 99 1.56 -0.17 2.03
C PHE A 99 1.84 1.12 2.80
N SER A 100 0.85 2.00 2.84
CA SER A 100 0.73 3.00 3.90
C SER A 100 -0.29 2.51 4.93
N ASN A 101 0.13 2.46 6.19
CA ASN A 101 -0.64 1.96 7.32
C ASN A 101 -0.32 2.75 8.59
N GLU A 102 -0.69 4.03 8.55
CA GLU A 102 -0.54 4.98 9.65
C GLU A 102 -1.63 4.76 10.73
N LEU A 103 -1.37 5.19 11.96
CA LEU A 103 -2.21 4.90 13.14
C LEU A 103 -3.68 5.37 13.02
N PHE A 104 -3.94 6.41 12.22
CA PHE A 104 -5.27 6.99 11.99
C PHE A 104 -5.63 7.11 10.50
N GLY A 105 -4.80 6.53 9.63
CA GLY A 105 -5.03 6.51 8.20
C GLY A 105 -5.81 5.28 7.76
N GLU A 106 -6.45 5.37 6.60
CA GLU A 106 -6.90 4.18 5.89
C GLU A 106 -5.68 3.41 5.36
N THR A 107 -5.71 2.08 5.45
CA THR A 107 -4.69 1.26 4.83
C THR A 107 -4.74 1.43 3.32
N LYS A 108 -3.59 1.75 2.72
CA LYS A 108 -3.45 1.96 1.28
C LYS A 108 -2.33 1.12 0.71
N ILE A 109 -2.45 0.72 -0.54
CA ILE A 109 -1.32 0.27 -1.36
C ILE A 109 -0.96 1.42 -2.29
N ILE A 110 0.27 1.93 -2.16
CA ILE A 110 0.71 3.08 -2.94
C ILE A 110 1.04 2.61 -4.35
N LEU A 111 0.45 3.21 -5.38
CA LEU A 111 0.82 2.91 -6.78
C LEU A 111 1.84 3.92 -7.29
N ASN A 112 1.64 5.19 -6.92
CA ASN A 112 2.59 6.26 -7.13
C ASN A 112 2.42 7.34 -6.05
N ALA A 113 3.48 7.60 -5.29
CA ALA A 113 3.46 8.55 -4.17
C ALA A 113 3.31 10.01 -4.64
N ASP A 114 4.01 10.39 -5.72
CA ASP A 114 4.08 11.78 -6.19
C ASP A 114 2.73 12.31 -6.66
N MET A 115 1.87 11.44 -7.19
CA MET A 115 0.51 11.80 -7.62
C MET A 115 -0.58 11.32 -6.68
N ASN A 116 -0.23 10.76 -5.52
CA ASN A 116 -1.22 10.20 -4.60
C ASN A 116 -2.16 9.18 -5.30
N HIS A 117 -1.58 8.39 -6.21
CA HIS A 117 -2.28 7.31 -6.92
C HIS A 117 -2.18 6.06 -6.06
N VAL A 118 -3.32 5.62 -5.53
CA VAL A 118 -3.35 4.59 -4.49
C VAL A 118 -4.56 3.70 -4.62
N TYR A 119 -4.36 2.47 -4.20
CA TYR A 119 -5.42 1.55 -3.81
C TYR A 119 -5.78 1.79 -2.34
N THR A 120 -7.02 2.16 -2.06
CA THR A 120 -7.50 2.39 -0.69
C THR A 120 -8.34 1.20 -0.25
N LYS A 121 -8.04 0.67 0.95
CA LYS A 121 -8.81 -0.44 1.50
C LYS A 121 -10.25 -0.02 1.77
N ILE A 122 -11.19 -0.82 1.31
CA ILE A 122 -12.60 -0.71 1.69
C ILE A 122 -12.92 -1.83 2.69
N ASN A 123 -13.62 -1.48 3.77
CA ASN A 123 -14.00 -2.43 4.82
C ASN A 123 -14.91 -3.54 4.30
#